data_AF-A0A4Y7SUA3-F1
#
_entry.id   AF-A0A4Y7SUA3-F1
#
_cell.length_a   1.000
_cell.length_b   1.000
_cell.length_c   1.000
_cell.angle_alpha   90.00
_cell.angle_beta   90.00
_cell.angle_gamma   90.00
#
_symmetry.space_group_name_H-M   'P 1'
#
loop_
_entity.id
_entity.type
_entity.pdbx_description
1 polymer ?
#
loop_
_entity_poly.entity_id
_entity_poly.type
_entity_poly.pdbx_seq_one_letter_code
_entity_poly.pdbx_strand_id
1 'polypeptide(L)'
;ITLDPLAITDEYVIRNCVLARVSNEFVFGNPHLDGLMLDKAGIIPGSCGTYDDVVVCHDCYSALKSAKIPRLALRNNLYRGRLPDEFEDLTWVEEMACAVYRNTAHVTRLFDSSSPDQPTVLHGNTCAHEMNVVSTANVLPRTPADIHGMLSVVFVGPGEFDPAKSGTLFRVRKQKIWQFLVWLKAHNSLYLGLHFSNAALQLFPEDGPLPGLSEATIN
;
A
#
# COMPACT_ATOMS: atom_id res chain seq x y z
N ILE A 1 -31.23 13.78 1.78
CA ILE A 1 -30.75 13.06 0.57
C ILE A 1 -30.67 11.59 0.94
N THR A 2 -30.88 10.65 0.02
CA THR A 2 -30.67 9.24 0.37
C THR A 2 -29.18 8.88 0.33
N LEU A 3 -28.73 8.06 1.27
CA LEU A 3 -27.38 7.50 1.31
C LEU A 3 -27.34 6.03 0.83
N ASP A 4 -28.46 5.48 0.38
CA ASP A 4 -28.58 4.08 -0.09
C ASP A 4 -27.49 3.68 -1.12
N PRO A 5 -27.04 4.56 -2.05
CA PRO A 5 -25.96 4.20 -2.97
C PRO A 5 -24.63 3.85 -2.30
N LEU A 6 -24.44 4.21 -1.02
CA LEU A 6 -23.23 3.95 -0.25
C LEU A 6 -23.30 2.66 0.57
N ALA A 7 -24.42 1.93 0.52
CA ALA A 7 -24.57 0.66 1.24
C ALA A 7 -23.51 -0.36 0.80
N ILE A 8 -22.90 -1.04 1.77
CA ILE A 8 -21.96 -2.12 1.49
C ILE A 8 -22.70 -3.23 0.74
N THR A 9 -22.17 -3.61 -0.41
CA THR A 9 -22.70 -4.71 -1.23
C THR A 9 -21.62 -5.70 -1.65
N ASP A 10 -20.37 -5.45 -1.26
CA ASP A 10 -19.26 -6.39 -1.46
C ASP A 10 -19.36 -7.53 -0.43
N GLU A 11 -19.62 -8.76 -0.90
CA GLU A 11 -19.79 -9.94 -0.04
C GLU A 11 -18.55 -10.23 0.81
N TYR A 12 -17.35 -9.98 0.29
CA TYR A 12 -16.11 -10.21 1.01
C TYR A 12 -15.98 -9.22 2.17
N VAL A 13 -16.29 -7.94 1.95
CA VAL A 13 -16.30 -6.92 3.00
C VAL A 13 -17.40 -7.21 4.03
N ILE A 14 -18.59 -7.57 3.59
CA ILE A 14 -19.69 -7.94 4.50
C ILE A 14 -19.27 -9.11 5.37
N ARG A 15 -18.74 -10.18 4.78
CA ARG A 15 -18.36 -11.38 5.52
C ARG A 15 -17.21 -11.12 6.50
N ASN A 16 -16.14 -10.46 6.06
CA ASN A 16 -14.90 -10.37 6.83
C ASN A 16 -14.82 -9.12 7.71
N CYS A 17 -15.39 -7.99 7.29
CA CYS A 17 -15.38 -6.76 8.10
C CYS A 17 -16.61 -6.69 9.00
N VAL A 18 -17.81 -6.92 8.46
CA VAL A 18 -19.07 -6.69 9.20
C VAL A 18 -19.49 -7.92 10.03
N LEU A 19 -19.63 -9.09 9.40
CA LEU A 19 -20.18 -10.30 10.05
C LEU A 19 -19.17 -10.99 10.95
N ALA A 20 -17.92 -11.11 10.52
CA ALA A 20 -16.85 -11.71 11.33
C ALA A 20 -16.40 -10.81 12.50
N ARG A 21 -16.95 -9.58 12.63
CA ARG A 21 -16.60 -8.57 13.65
C ARG A 21 -15.10 -8.30 13.78
N VAL A 22 -14.35 -8.52 12.70
CA VAL A 22 -12.91 -8.23 12.65
C VAL A 22 -12.69 -6.72 12.60
N SER A 23 -13.70 -5.95 12.15
CA SER A 23 -13.63 -4.50 12.07
C SER A 23 -14.95 -3.84 12.46
N ASN A 24 -14.88 -2.76 13.24
CA ASN A 24 -16.02 -1.89 13.55
C ASN A 24 -16.10 -0.69 12.60
N GLU A 25 -15.43 -0.74 11.45
CA GLU A 25 -15.21 0.42 10.57
C GLU A 25 -16.49 1.02 9.99
N PHE A 26 -17.48 0.19 9.68
CA PHE A 26 -18.80 0.62 9.18
C PHE A 26 -19.92 0.51 10.22
N VAL A 27 -19.54 0.57 11.49
CA VAL A 27 -20.44 0.66 12.64
C VAL A 27 -20.23 2.03 13.29
N PHE A 28 -21.29 2.83 13.28
CA PHE A 28 -21.34 4.22 13.73
C PHE A 28 -22.21 4.39 14.97
N GLY A 29 -23.01 3.38 15.33
CA GLY A 29 -23.93 3.45 16.47
C GLY A 29 -25.26 4.15 16.12
N ASN A 30 -25.47 4.40 14.82
CA ASN A 30 -26.71 4.94 14.27
C ASN A 30 -27.25 3.94 13.24
N PRO A 31 -28.45 3.36 13.44
CA PRO A 31 -29.04 2.39 12.52
C PRO A 31 -29.23 2.89 11.08
N HIS A 32 -29.27 4.21 10.87
CA HIS A 32 -29.38 4.80 9.54
C HIS A 32 -28.04 4.96 8.81
N LEU A 33 -26.92 4.85 9.54
CA LEU A 33 -25.56 4.94 8.99
C LEU A 33 -24.84 3.59 9.01
N ASP A 34 -25.20 2.70 9.93
CA ASP A 34 -24.61 1.37 10.05
C ASP A 34 -24.78 0.58 8.75
N GLY A 35 -23.66 0.03 8.24
CA GLY A 35 -23.63 -0.68 6.97
C GLY A 35 -23.44 0.21 5.73
N LEU A 36 -23.25 1.52 5.89
CA LEU A 36 -22.79 2.41 4.82
C LEU A 36 -21.27 2.53 4.80
N MET A 37 -20.68 2.58 3.60
CA MET A 37 -19.23 2.80 3.42
C MET A 37 -18.89 4.29 3.52
N LEU A 38 -18.91 4.79 4.76
CA LEU A 38 -18.57 6.17 5.13
C LEU A 38 -17.28 6.21 5.93
N ASP A 39 -16.57 7.34 5.84
CA ASP A 39 -15.46 7.64 6.74
C ASP A 39 -16.00 8.19 8.06
N LYS A 40 -15.52 7.63 9.19
CA LYS A 40 -15.90 8.08 10.53
C LYS A 40 -15.55 9.54 10.80
N ALA A 41 -14.48 10.06 10.20
CA ALA A 41 -14.09 11.46 10.35
C ALA A 41 -15.12 12.44 9.75
N GLY A 42 -15.97 11.96 8.83
CA GLY A 42 -17.04 12.75 8.22
C GLY A 42 -18.34 12.76 9.02
N ILE A 43 -18.43 12.08 10.15
CA ILE A 43 -19.65 11.98 10.97
C ILE A 43 -19.47 12.81 12.23
N ILE A 44 -20.30 13.85 12.36
CA ILE A 44 -20.31 14.74 13.51
C ILE A 44 -21.52 14.37 14.36
N PRO A 45 -21.32 13.84 15.59
CA PRO A 45 -22.43 13.53 16.47
C PRO A 45 -23.17 14.81 16.86
N GLY A 46 -24.49 14.81 16.76
CA GLY A 46 -25.31 15.96 17.14
C GLY A 46 -25.24 16.21 18.64
N SER A 47 -25.27 17.48 19.05
CA SER A 47 -25.12 17.90 20.45
C SER A 47 -26.20 17.35 21.40
N CYS A 48 -27.36 16.99 20.87
CA CYS A 48 -28.49 16.41 21.62
C CYS A 48 -28.65 14.89 21.45
N GLY A 49 -27.78 14.23 20.68
CA GLY A 49 -27.82 12.77 20.45
C GLY A 49 -29.03 12.25 19.66
N THR A 50 -29.82 13.14 19.05
CA THR A 50 -31.02 12.77 18.27
C THR A 50 -30.77 12.66 16.77
N TYR A 51 -29.65 13.21 16.28
CA TYR A 51 -29.24 13.15 14.89
C TYR A 51 -27.71 13.20 14.81
N ASP A 52 -27.16 12.70 13.71
CA ASP A 52 -25.76 12.86 13.34
C ASP A 52 -25.67 13.65 12.05
N ASP A 53 -24.73 14.58 11.98
CA ASP A 53 -24.44 15.34 10.77
C ASP A 53 -23.40 14.60 9.94
N VAL A 54 -23.74 14.29 8.68
CA VAL A 54 -22.82 13.66 7.72
C VAL A 54 -22.25 14.74 6.81
N VAL A 55 -20.95 14.99 6.94
CA VAL A 55 -20.21 15.95 6.13
C VAL A 55 -19.83 15.29 4.81
N VAL A 56 -20.37 15.82 3.72
CA VAL A 56 -20.04 15.40 2.36
C VAL A 56 -19.57 16.59 1.53
N CYS A 57 -18.58 16.38 0.67
CA CYS A 57 -18.17 17.41 -0.27
C CYS A 57 -19.25 17.67 -1.33
N HIS A 58 -19.12 18.78 -2.06
CA HIS A 58 -20.09 19.19 -3.09
C HIS A 58 -20.30 18.13 -4.18
N ASP A 59 -19.24 17.45 -4.62
CA ASP A 59 -19.30 16.42 -5.66
C ASP A 59 -20.06 15.18 -5.18
N CYS A 60 -19.76 14.73 -3.96
CA CYS A 60 -20.48 13.62 -3.32
C CYS A 60 -21.95 13.96 -3.14
N TYR A 61 -22.26 15.16 -2.64
CA TYR A 61 -23.63 15.62 -2.47
C TYR A 61 -24.41 15.64 -3.80
N SER A 62 -23.80 16.18 -4.86
CA SER A 62 -24.42 16.28 -6.18
C SER A 62 -24.70 14.90 -6.81
N ALA A 63 -23.78 13.95 -6.65
CA ALA A 63 -23.97 12.57 -7.07
C ALA A 63 -25.10 11.88 -6.29
N LEU A 64 -25.10 12.00 -4.96
CA LEU A 64 -26.11 11.39 -4.09
C LEU A 64 -27.51 11.97 -4.32
N LYS A 65 -27.62 13.27 -4.60
CA LYS A 65 -28.89 13.90 -4.99
C LYS A 65 -29.50 13.27 -6.25
N SER A 66 -28.64 12.76 -7.13
CA SER A 66 -29.02 12.05 -8.36
C SER A 66 -29.11 10.53 -8.18
N ALA A 67 -29.09 10.03 -6.93
CA ALA A 67 -29.04 8.61 -6.57
C ALA A 67 -27.87 7.84 -7.23
N LYS A 68 -26.74 8.52 -7.48
CA LYS A 68 -25.52 7.93 -8.05
C LYS A 68 -24.45 7.78 -6.97
N ILE A 69 -23.60 6.77 -7.14
CA ILE A 69 -22.42 6.57 -6.30
C ILE A 69 -21.41 7.68 -6.64
N PRO A 70 -20.93 8.46 -5.66
CA PRO A 70 -19.87 9.43 -5.90
C PRO A 70 -18.60 8.76 -6.43
N ARG A 71 -17.92 9.42 -7.39
CA ARG A 71 -16.73 8.88 -8.05
C ARG A 71 -15.63 8.43 -7.07
N LEU A 72 -15.46 9.18 -5.98
CA LEU A 72 -14.41 8.94 -4.98
C LEU A 72 -14.94 8.32 -3.68
N ALA A 73 -16.19 7.83 -3.66
CA ALA A 73 -16.71 7.16 -2.46
C ALA A 73 -15.99 5.83 -2.23
N LEU A 74 -15.78 5.45 -0.96
CA LEU A 74 -15.26 4.14 -0.57
C LEU A 74 -16.03 2.99 -1.22
N ARG A 75 -17.36 3.14 -1.33
CA ARG A 75 -18.22 2.18 -2.00
C ARG A 75 -17.89 1.95 -3.47
N ASN A 76 -17.27 2.91 -4.15
CA ASN A 76 -16.91 2.81 -5.57
C ASN A 76 -15.65 1.96 -5.82
N ASN A 77 -15.54 0.80 -5.18
CA ASN A 77 -14.36 -0.09 -5.23
C ASN A 77 -13.04 0.59 -4.82
N LEU A 78 -13.13 1.62 -3.97
CA LEU A 78 -11.99 2.39 -3.48
C LEU A 78 -11.62 2.05 -2.03
N TYR A 79 -12.43 1.26 -1.35
CA TYR A 79 -12.09 0.76 -0.02
C TYR A 79 -10.94 -0.26 -0.09
N ARG A 80 -9.89 0.00 0.68
CA ARG A 80 -8.69 -0.86 0.77
C ARG A 80 -8.48 -1.48 2.14
N GLY A 81 -9.35 -1.18 3.11
CA GLY A 81 -9.18 -1.57 4.51
C GLY A 81 -8.09 -0.77 5.22
N ARG A 82 -7.84 -1.14 6.47
CA ARG A 82 -6.78 -0.58 7.30
C ARG A 82 -5.64 -1.58 7.42
N LEU A 83 -4.42 -1.10 7.21
CA LEU A 83 -3.21 -1.86 7.46
C LEU A 83 -2.94 -1.94 8.99
N PRO A 84 -2.63 -3.12 9.55
CA PRO A 84 -2.21 -3.25 10.94
C PRO A 84 -0.95 -2.43 11.25
N ASP A 85 -0.85 -1.93 12.49
CA ASP A 85 0.27 -1.10 12.95
C ASP A 85 1.64 -1.79 12.78
N GLU A 86 1.70 -3.13 12.84
CA GLU A 86 2.94 -3.90 12.63
C GLU A 86 3.52 -3.79 11.20
N PHE A 87 2.71 -3.32 10.24
CA PHE A 87 3.09 -3.13 8.83
C PHE A 87 3.14 -1.64 8.42
N GLU A 88 2.89 -0.71 9.34
CA GLU A 88 2.88 0.74 9.04
C GLU A 88 4.25 1.25 8.53
N ASP A 89 5.33 0.62 8.98
CA ASP A 89 6.70 0.91 8.58
C ASP A 89 7.23 -0.02 7.48
N LEU A 90 6.35 -0.67 6.68
CA LEU A 90 6.78 -1.38 5.48
C LEU A 90 7.54 -0.44 4.54
N THR A 91 8.67 -0.90 4.01
CA THR A 91 9.37 -0.15 2.98
C THR A 91 8.70 -0.39 1.63
N TRP A 92 8.78 0.58 0.72
CA TRP A 92 8.22 0.41 -0.63
C TRP A 92 8.85 -0.79 -1.38
N VAL A 93 10.09 -1.18 -1.05
CA VAL A 93 10.71 -2.39 -1.61
C VAL A 93 10.10 -3.67 -1.04
N GLU A 94 9.75 -3.70 0.25
CA GLU A 94 8.99 -4.80 0.86
C GLU A 94 7.59 -4.91 0.25
N GLU A 95 6.92 -3.78 0.01
CA GLU A 95 5.64 -3.73 -0.70
C GLU A 95 5.78 -4.26 -2.13
N MET A 96 6.82 -3.83 -2.86
CA MET A 96 7.13 -4.35 -4.19
C MET A 96 7.27 -5.87 -4.13
N ALA A 97 8.07 -6.42 -3.19
CA ALA A 97 8.27 -7.86 -3.04
C ALA A 97 6.95 -8.63 -2.89
N CYS A 98 5.93 -8.01 -2.29
CA CYS A 98 4.61 -8.59 -2.06
C CYS A 98 3.58 -8.25 -3.15
N ALA A 99 3.91 -7.44 -4.15
CA ALA A 99 2.97 -6.98 -5.16
C ALA A 99 2.61 -8.07 -6.19
N VAL A 100 1.31 -8.37 -6.34
CA VAL A 100 0.80 -9.29 -7.37
C VAL A 100 1.00 -8.71 -8.77
N TYR A 101 0.60 -7.45 -8.94
CA TYR A 101 0.67 -6.72 -10.21
C TYR A 101 1.68 -5.61 -10.07
N ARG A 102 2.58 -5.49 -11.07
CA ARG A 102 3.46 -4.34 -11.21
C ARG A 102 3.41 -3.84 -12.64
N ASN A 103 3.20 -2.54 -12.79
CA ASN A 103 3.10 -1.86 -14.08
C ASN A 103 3.99 -0.62 -14.14
N THR A 104 4.88 -0.40 -13.17
CA THR A 104 5.77 0.76 -13.12
C THR A 104 7.23 0.34 -13.07
N ALA A 105 8.06 1.03 -13.84
CA ALA A 105 9.50 1.04 -13.69
C ALA A 105 9.91 2.26 -12.85
N HIS A 106 10.81 2.06 -11.90
CA HIS A 106 11.28 3.07 -10.96
C HIS A 106 12.73 3.41 -11.25
N VAL A 107 13.00 4.70 -11.48
CA VAL A 107 14.35 5.23 -11.65
C VAL A 107 14.65 6.11 -10.46
N THR A 108 15.54 5.66 -9.59
CA THR A 108 15.96 6.40 -8.39
C THR A 108 17.31 7.02 -8.64
N ARG A 109 17.37 8.36 -8.69
CA ARG A 109 18.63 9.09 -8.76
C ARG A 109 19.06 9.48 -7.35
N LEU A 110 20.28 9.09 -6.98
CA LEU A 110 20.89 9.37 -5.68
C LEU A 110 22.15 10.19 -5.88
N PHE A 111 22.33 11.18 -5.01
CA PHE A 111 23.51 12.02 -4.97
C PHE A 111 24.18 11.83 -3.62
N ASP A 112 25.48 11.57 -3.67
CA ASP A 112 26.32 11.60 -2.47
C ASP A 112 26.93 13.00 -2.31
N SER A 113 26.94 13.48 -1.08
CA SER A 113 27.56 14.76 -0.76
C SER A 113 29.05 14.56 -0.54
N SER A 114 29.88 15.31 -1.27
CA SER A 114 31.31 15.39 -1.00
C SER A 114 31.64 16.27 0.22
N SER A 115 30.63 16.91 0.83
CA SER A 115 30.84 17.75 2.00
C SER A 115 31.18 16.90 3.25
N PRO A 116 32.29 17.20 3.95
CA PRO A 116 32.65 16.53 5.21
C PRO A 116 31.59 16.66 6.31
N ASP A 117 30.70 17.64 6.19
CA ASP A 117 29.65 17.92 7.17
C ASP A 117 28.43 17.00 7.00
N GLN A 118 28.28 16.32 5.85
CA GLN A 118 27.17 15.41 5.55
C GLN A 118 27.60 14.14 4.77
N PRO A 119 28.59 13.36 5.25
CA PRO A 119 29.21 12.27 4.48
C PRO A 119 28.33 11.00 4.35
N THR A 120 27.16 10.99 4.97
CA THR A 120 26.22 9.86 5.01
C THR A 120 24.84 10.22 4.43
N VAL A 121 24.66 11.45 3.96
CA VAL A 121 23.37 11.93 3.47
C VAL A 121 23.29 11.74 1.97
N LEU A 122 22.71 10.60 1.56
CA LEU A 122 22.22 10.45 0.20
C LEU A 122 20.94 11.27 0.05
N HIS A 123 20.90 12.15 -0.94
CA HIS A 123 19.69 12.86 -1.33
C HIS A 123 19.34 12.51 -2.78
N GLY A 124 18.07 12.57 -3.13
CA GLY A 124 17.66 12.05 -4.43
C GLY A 124 16.18 12.14 -4.70
N ASN A 125 15.79 11.62 -5.86
CA ASN A 125 14.41 11.49 -6.28
C ASN A 125 14.17 10.14 -6.94
N THR A 126 12.93 9.67 -6.89
CA THR A 126 12.49 8.49 -7.64
C THR A 126 11.40 8.89 -8.61
N CYS A 127 11.61 8.57 -9.89
CA CYS A 127 10.61 8.71 -10.93
C CYS A 127 9.98 7.34 -11.21
N ALA A 128 8.64 7.28 -11.25
CA ALA A 128 7.91 6.07 -11.64
C ALA A 128 7.33 6.26 -13.04
N HIS A 129 7.60 5.32 -13.93
CA HIS A 129 7.15 5.31 -15.33
C HIS A 129 6.23 4.13 -15.57
N GLU A 130 5.05 4.37 -16.10
CA GLU A 130 4.15 3.29 -16.51
C GLU A 130 4.76 2.47 -17.64
N MET A 131 4.68 1.15 -17.50
CA MET A 131 5.09 0.17 -18.49
C MET A 131 3.86 -0.30 -19.28
N ASN A 132 4.04 -0.52 -20.58
CA ASN A 132 2.99 -1.07 -21.46
C ASN A 132 2.66 -2.56 -21.17
N VAL A 133 3.33 -3.17 -20.19
CA VAL A 133 3.15 -4.58 -19.82
C VAL A 133 2.98 -4.67 -18.30
N VAL A 134 1.93 -5.38 -17.89
CA VAL A 134 1.70 -5.70 -16.47
C VAL A 134 2.41 -7.01 -16.14
N SER A 135 3.42 -6.96 -15.29
CA SER A 135 4.02 -8.17 -14.73
C SER A 135 3.10 -8.71 -13.64
N THR A 136 2.59 -9.92 -13.83
CA THR A 136 1.71 -10.60 -12.86
C THR A 136 2.46 -11.75 -12.19
N ALA A 137 2.47 -11.79 -10.86
CA ALA A 137 3.10 -12.84 -10.09
C ALA A 137 2.08 -13.92 -9.71
N ASN A 138 2.40 -15.18 -10.04
CA ASN A 138 1.69 -16.35 -9.53
C ASN A 138 2.36 -16.95 -8.28
N VAL A 139 3.61 -16.54 -8.02
CA VAL A 139 4.43 -16.96 -6.87
C VAL A 139 4.99 -15.72 -6.18
N LEU A 140 4.88 -15.67 -4.85
CA LEU A 140 5.40 -14.59 -4.01
C LEU A 140 6.30 -15.13 -2.87
N PRO A 141 7.17 -14.32 -2.25
CA PRO A 141 7.54 -12.97 -2.68
C PRO A 141 8.22 -13.00 -4.04
N ARG A 142 8.15 -11.88 -4.76
CA ARG A 142 8.97 -11.66 -5.96
C ARG A 142 10.44 -11.67 -5.55
N THR A 143 11.30 -12.21 -6.39
CA THR A 143 12.73 -12.32 -6.07
C THR A 143 13.40 -10.94 -6.11
N PRO A 144 14.58 -10.75 -5.49
CA PRO A 144 15.37 -9.55 -5.67
C PRO A 144 15.63 -9.22 -7.14
N ALA A 145 15.91 -10.23 -7.98
CA ALA A 145 16.08 -10.07 -9.42
C ALA A 145 14.82 -9.51 -10.12
N ASP A 146 13.62 -9.98 -9.74
CA ASP A 146 12.36 -9.43 -10.25
C ASP A 146 12.12 -7.98 -9.83
N ILE A 147 12.64 -7.57 -8.67
CA ILE A 147 12.58 -6.17 -8.20
C ILE A 147 13.52 -5.30 -9.04
N HIS A 148 14.76 -5.74 -9.26
CA HIS A 148 15.74 -5.04 -10.10
C HIS A 148 15.29 -4.87 -11.56
N GLY A 149 14.54 -5.83 -12.10
CA GLY A 149 13.96 -5.69 -13.44
C GLY A 149 13.03 -4.47 -13.60
N MET A 150 12.62 -3.84 -12.50
CA MET A 150 11.76 -2.65 -12.47
C MET A 150 12.35 -1.51 -11.64
N LEU A 151 13.57 -1.64 -11.14
CA LEU A 151 14.24 -0.65 -10.32
C LEU A 151 15.63 -0.38 -10.89
N SER A 152 15.89 0.87 -11.27
CA SER A 152 17.21 1.33 -11.69
C SER A 152 17.68 2.42 -10.74
N VAL A 153 18.90 2.26 -10.21
CA VAL A 153 19.52 3.26 -9.35
C VAL A 153 20.58 4.01 -10.15
N VAL A 154 20.46 5.33 -10.22
CA VAL A 154 21.47 6.20 -10.84
C VAL A 154 22.21 6.90 -9.72
N PHE A 155 23.47 6.53 -9.47
CA PHE A 155 24.26 7.09 -8.40
C PHE A 155 25.21 8.17 -8.92
N VAL A 156 25.24 9.32 -8.26
CA VAL A 156 26.09 10.45 -8.62
C VAL A 156 26.89 10.86 -7.39
N GLY A 157 28.15 10.44 -7.31
CA GLY A 157 28.98 10.71 -6.14
C GLY A 157 30.45 10.38 -6.35
N PRO A 158 31.33 10.79 -5.41
CA PRO A 158 32.74 10.44 -5.44
C PRO A 158 32.94 9.00 -4.96
N GLY A 159 32.80 8.01 -5.85
CA GLY A 159 33.11 6.60 -5.56
C GLY A 159 32.03 5.63 -6.01
N GLU A 160 32.16 4.38 -5.57
CA GLU A 160 31.13 3.36 -5.78
C GLU A 160 29.98 3.54 -4.79
N PHE A 161 28.77 3.22 -5.24
CA PHE A 161 27.58 3.23 -4.40
C PHE A 161 27.66 2.15 -3.32
N ASP A 162 27.53 2.57 -2.05
CA ASP A 162 27.36 1.69 -0.90
C ASP A 162 25.88 1.57 -0.52
N PRO A 163 25.23 0.41 -0.78
CA PRO A 163 23.83 0.17 -0.43
C PRO A 163 23.52 0.38 1.06
N ALA A 164 24.50 0.17 1.95
CA ALA A 164 24.29 0.36 3.39
C ALA A 164 23.99 1.83 3.75
N LYS A 165 24.45 2.78 2.94
CA LYS A 165 24.17 4.22 3.12
C LYS A 165 22.76 4.63 2.68
N SER A 166 22.02 3.75 1.99
CA SER A 166 20.66 4.07 1.51
C SER A 166 19.59 4.10 2.59
N GLY A 167 19.94 3.78 3.84
CA GLY A 167 19.03 3.85 4.97
C GLY A 167 17.82 2.95 4.78
N THR A 168 16.62 3.52 4.87
CA THR A 168 15.35 2.80 4.68
C THR A 168 14.91 2.70 3.23
N LEU A 169 15.56 3.42 2.30
CA LEU A 169 15.09 3.54 0.93
C LEU A 169 15.05 2.20 0.21
N PHE A 170 16.07 1.36 0.33
CA PHE A 170 16.05 0.01 -0.26
C PHE A 170 16.15 -1.10 0.78
N ARG A 171 15.81 -0.79 2.04
CA ARG A 171 15.84 -1.76 3.12
C ARG A 171 14.74 -2.80 2.93
N VAL A 172 15.08 -4.05 3.20
CA VAL A 172 14.17 -5.19 3.18
C VAL A 172 14.40 -6.04 4.42
N ARG A 173 13.31 -6.53 5.02
CA ARG A 173 13.32 -7.45 6.16
C ARG A 173 12.59 -8.72 5.78
N LYS A 174 13.32 -9.83 5.67
CA LYS A 174 12.77 -11.14 5.26
C LYS A 174 11.54 -11.53 6.07
N GLN A 175 11.64 -11.45 7.40
CA GLN A 175 10.55 -11.85 8.28
C GLN A 175 9.30 -10.99 8.08
N LYS A 176 9.47 -9.69 7.83
CA LYS A 176 8.36 -8.76 7.62
C LYS A 176 7.64 -9.01 6.30
N ILE A 177 8.40 -9.27 5.22
CA ILE A 177 7.86 -9.71 3.92
C ILE A 177 7.00 -10.96 4.10
N TRP A 178 7.50 -11.96 4.82
CA TRP A 178 6.77 -13.21 5.03
C TRP A 178 5.49 -13.01 5.84
N GLN A 179 5.57 -12.30 6.97
CA GLN A 179 4.41 -11.99 7.80
C GLN A 179 3.35 -11.22 7.02
N PHE A 180 3.77 -10.24 6.22
CA PHE A 180 2.86 -9.46 5.41
C PHE A 180 2.15 -10.31 4.35
N LEU A 181 2.86 -11.21 3.66
CA LEU A 181 2.24 -12.15 2.72
C LEU A 181 1.22 -13.07 3.40
N VAL A 182 1.56 -13.63 4.56
CA VAL A 182 0.64 -14.47 5.34
C VAL A 182 -0.61 -13.68 5.74
N TRP A 183 -0.43 -12.43 6.20
CA TRP A 183 -1.53 -11.55 6.54
C TRP A 183 -2.40 -11.23 5.32
N LEU A 184 -1.80 -10.88 4.18
CA LEU A 184 -2.50 -10.61 2.92
C LEU A 184 -3.31 -11.82 2.46
N LYS A 185 -2.78 -13.04 2.60
CA LYS A 185 -3.52 -14.25 2.24
C LYS A 185 -4.78 -14.46 3.08
N ALA A 186 -4.77 -14.03 4.34
CA ALA A 186 -5.94 -14.12 5.21
C ALA A 186 -6.96 -12.98 4.97
N HIS A 187 -6.51 -11.79 4.56
CA HIS A 187 -7.33 -10.57 4.54
C HIS A 187 -7.57 -9.96 3.16
N ASN A 188 -6.98 -10.51 2.10
CA ASN A 188 -7.13 -10.02 0.74
C ASN A 188 -7.41 -11.17 -0.23
N SER A 189 -8.57 -11.11 -0.88
CA SER A 189 -9.02 -12.13 -1.82
C SER A 189 -8.08 -12.34 -3.01
N LEU A 190 -7.31 -11.32 -3.40
CA LEU A 190 -6.32 -11.41 -4.48
C LEU A 190 -5.17 -12.37 -4.16
N TYR A 191 -4.91 -12.62 -2.87
CA TYR A 191 -3.78 -13.44 -2.40
C TYR A 191 -4.18 -14.88 -2.04
N LEU A 192 -5.48 -15.19 -1.95
CA LEU A 192 -5.98 -16.51 -1.53
C LEU A 192 -5.42 -17.66 -2.38
N GLY A 193 -5.38 -17.47 -3.70
CA GLY A 193 -4.91 -18.47 -4.66
C GLY A 193 -3.40 -18.48 -4.93
N LEU A 194 -2.63 -17.56 -4.33
CA LEU A 194 -1.21 -17.43 -4.63
C LEU A 194 -0.36 -18.43 -3.84
N HIS A 195 0.70 -18.89 -4.51
CA HIS A 195 1.70 -19.77 -3.91
C HIS A 195 2.84 -18.94 -3.30
N PHE A 196 3.22 -19.25 -2.05
CA PHE A 196 4.32 -18.56 -1.38
C PHE A 196 5.56 -19.44 -1.32
N SER A 197 6.65 -18.99 -1.96
CA SER A 197 7.89 -19.73 -2.11
C SER A 197 8.89 -19.36 -1.01
N ASN A 198 9.18 -20.33 -0.13
CA ASN A 198 10.28 -20.18 0.83
C ASN A 198 11.64 -20.02 0.12
N ALA A 199 11.84 -20.67 -1.03
CA ALA A 199 13.09 -20.54 -1.78
C ALA A 199 13.32 -19.09 -2.27
N ALA A 200 12.26 -18.42 -2.74
CA ALA A 200 12.34 -17.00 -3.11
C ALA A 200 12.58 -16.10 -1.88
N LEU A 201 11.94 -16.42 -0.76
CA LEU A 201 12.13 -15.72 0.51
C LEU A 201 13.58 -15.78 1.02
N GLN A 202 14.26 -16.92 0.85
CA GLN A 202 15.66 -17.09 1.30
C GLN A 202 16.66 -16.23 0.51
N LEU A 203 16.25 -15.64 -0.62
CA LEU A 203 17.10 -14.70 -1.36
C LEU A 203 17.21 -13.32 -0.69
N PHE A 204 16.35 -13.02 0.28
CA PHE A 204 16.38 -11.77 1.03
C PHE A 204 17.27 -11.87 2.28
N PRO A 205 17.90 -10.77 2.73
CA PRO A 205 18.60 -10.73 4.01
C PRO A 205 17.59 -10.71 5.16
N GLU A 206 18.02 -11.08 6.36
CA GLU A 206 17.18 -10.94 7.57
C GLU A 206 16.72 -9.50 7.78
N ASP A 207 17.68 -8.57 7.67
CA ASP A 207 17.46 -7.13 7.65
C ASP A 207 18.66 -6.47 6.94
N GLY A 208 18.41 -5.72 5.87
CA GLY A 208 19.48 -5.06 5.12
C GLY A 208 19.02 -4.47 3.79
N PRO A 209 19.96 -3.96 2.98
CA PRO A 209 19.64 -3.46 1.64
C PRO A 209 19.18 -4.60 0.71
N LEU A 210 18.37 -4.26 -0.29
CA LEU A 210 17.99 -5.18 -1.35
C LEU A 210 19.23 -5.82 -2.01
N PRO A 211 19.35 -7.17 -2.03
CA PRO A 211 20.48 -7.83 -2.68
C PRO A 211 20.51 -7.52 -4.17
N GLY A 212 21.68 -7.21 -4.73
CA GLY A 212 21.83 -6.87 -6.16
C GLY A 212 21.86 -5.37 -6.47
N LEU A 213 21.75 -4.51 -5.45
CA LEU A 213 21.58 -3.06 -5.65
C LEU A 213 22.83 -2.37 -6.21
N SER A 214 24.03 -2.81 -5.81
CA SER A 214 25.29 -2.30 -6.36
C SER A 214 25.42 -2.64 -7.84
N GLU A 215 25.02 -3.85 -8.25
CA GLU A 215 25.06 -4.28 -9.65
C GLU A 215 24.00 -3.57 -10.52
N ALA A 216 22.88 -3.16 -9.93
CA ALA A 216 21.83 -2.40 -10.59
C ALA A 216 22.11 -0.90 -10.69
N THR A 217 23.26 -0.44 -10.17
CA THR A 217 23.61 0.98 -10.14
C THR A 217 24.31 1.41 -11.43
N ILE A 218 23.82 2.50 -12.02
CA ILE A 218 24.44 3.21 -13.14
C ILE A 218 25.17 4.42 -12.55
N ASN A 219 26.50 4.47 -12.71
CA ASN A 219 27.35 5.60 -12.33
C ASN A 219 27.41 6.67 -13.42
#